data_AF-A0A066X4A2-F1
#
_entry.id   AF-A0A066X4A2-F1
#
_cell.length_a   1.000
_cell.length_b   1.000
_cell.length_c   1.000
_cell.angle_alpha   90.00
_cell.angle_beta   90.00
_cell.angle_gamma   90.00
#
_symmetry.space_group_name_H-M   'P 1'
#
loop_
_entity.id
_entity.type
_entity.pdbx_description
1 polymer ?
#
loop_
_entity_poly.entity_id
_entity_poly.type
_entity_poly.pdbx_seq_one_letter_code
_entity_poly.pdbx_strand_id
1 'polypeptide(L)'
;MREYILHTVHRTKSTPAPPPLAPIRRAKTDSHDEDDDVGANTLDSSSLDSCVGASSLLVVLFQSPSASYFAQLQSIPENSRLHHPPISLVNDDGPPSSVSPYFAPLVDALDKAGHTTVVVIPDRPLSWIGKAHAVGKTLTATSKCPASFSNEACTVPGCDETEDRTHRWLVVDGLPASCTQIGLFHTGFKPDDFDLVVSGPNHGRNASTVYALSSGTVGGAMEAAQCGRRAVALSFGSKEVQPDEVIRAACGRAVGLIEDLARDWHHDVEVYSVNIPMVADIADRPVRLTTTAHGRWVTGGLFSPAPADPEKLATSRTYQFRWAPQLADIKRQAEESPEGEDLWASLNGVISIAPLRASFTAVDVHK
;
A
#
# COMPACT_ATOMS: atom_id res chain seq x y z
N MET A 1 0.30 -4.06 -37.72
CA MET A 1 0.15 -5.52 -37.88
C MET A 1 1.54 -6.14 -37.79
N ARG A 2 1.91 -6.66 -36.62
CA ARG A 2 3.08 -7.53 -36.41
C ARG A 2 2.64 -8.59 -35.40
N GLU A 3 2.54 -9.82 -35.87
CA GLU A 3 2.20 -11.01 -35.08
C GLU A 3 3.40 -11.42 -34.22
N TYR A 4 3.13 -11.88 -32.99
CA TYR A 4 4.08 -12.66 -32.20
C TYR A 4 3.53 -14.08 -32.07
N ILE A 5 4.30 -15.04 -32.60
CA ILE A 5 4.00 -16.48 -32.56
C ILE A 5 4.47 -17.03 -31.21
N LEU A 6 3.56 -17.62 -30.44
CA LEU A 6 3.86 -18.45 -29.27
C LEU A 6 4.20 -19.88 -29.69
N HIS A 7 5.34 -20.40 -29.25
CA HIS A 7 5.61 -21.85 -29.25
C HIS A 7 5.51 -22.39 -27.83
N THR A 8 4.51 -23.24 -27.58
CA THR A 8 4.38 -24.03 -26.35
C THR A 8 4.99 -25.41 -26.57
N VAL A 9 5.91 -25.84 -25.71
CA VAL A 9 6.39 -27.23 -25.66
C VAL A 9 5.97 -27.82 -24.31
N HIS A 10 5.04 -28.78 -24.33
CA HIS A 10 4.73 -29.59 -23.16
C HIS A 10 5.74 -30.73 -23.00
N ARG A 11 6.30 -30.89 -21.79
CA ARG A 11 6.87 -32.16 -21.35
C ARG A 11 6.50 -32.42 -19.89
N THR A 12 5.81 -33.53 -19.69
CA THR A 12 5.52 -34.17 -18.41
C THR A 12 6.75 -34.94 -17.92
N LYS A 13 7.14 -34.80 -16.65
CA LYS A 13 7.95 -35.79 -15.93
C LYS A 13 7.54 -35.86 -14.47
N SER A 14 7.32 -37.09 -14.01
CA SER A 14 7.04 -37.52 -12.65
C SER A 14 8.31 -37.49 -11.79
N THR A 15 8.17 -37.08 -10.52
CA THR A 15 9.22 -37.12 -9.49
C THR A 15 8.92 -38.20 -8.43
N PRO A 16 9.92 -38.96 -7.93
CA PRO A 16 9.73 -39.96 -6.89
C PRO A 16 9.73 -39.34 -5.48
N ALA A 17 9.09 -40.04 -4.53
CA ALA A 17 8.87 -39.60 -3.15
C ALA A 17 10.15 -39.56 -2.27
N PRO A 18 10.20 -38.72 -1.22
CA PRO A 18 11.36 -38.60 -0.33
C PRO A 18 11.39 -39.68 0.77
N PRO A 19 12.57 -40.00 1.34
CA PRO A 19 12.72 -41.01 2.40
C PRO A 19 12.35 -40.46 3.80
N PRO A 20 12.07 -41.34 4.79
CA PRO A 20 11.52 -40.94 6.08
C PRO A 20 12.57 -40.39 7.06
N LEU A 21 12.12 -39.49 7.94
CA LEU A 21 12.91 -38.81 8.99
C LEU A 21 13.27 -39.74 10.16
N ALA A 22 14.53 -39.66 10.61
CA ALA A 22 15.05 -40.35 11.80
C ALA A 22 14.80 -39.55 13.11
N PRO A 23 14.70 -40.21 14.28
CA PRO A 23 14.22 -39.59 15.51
C PRO A 23 15.27 -38.75 16.25
N ILE A 24 14.79 -37.65 16.85
CA ILE A 24 15.54 -36.65 17.61
C ILE A 24 15.98 -37.21 18.98
N ARG A 25 17.28 -37.19 19.28
CA ARG A 25 17.82 -37.38 20.65
C ARG A 25 18.08 -36.03 21.31
N ARG A 26 17.55 -35.85 22.53
CA ARG A 26 17.89 -34.75 23.45
C ARG A 26 19.31 -34.90 23.98
N ALA A 27 20.06 -33.81 24.06
CA ALA A 27 21.22 -33.68 24.93
C ALA A 27 21.22 -32.30 25.63
N LYS A 28 21.72 -32.32 26.86
CA LYS A 28 21.73 -31.26 27.88
C LYS A 28 22.85 -30.23 27.65
N THR A 29 22.66 -29.12 28.36
CA THR A 29 23.58 -28.02 28.71
C THR A 29 25.01 -28.43 29.06
N ASP A 30 25.99 -27.60 28.70
CA ASP A 30 26.92 -26.96 29.64
C ASP A 30 27.77 -25.87 28.96
N SER A 31 28.15 -24.88 29.76
CA SER A 31 28.91 -23.66 29.49
C SER A 31 30.43 -23.86 29.62
N HIS A 32 31.24 -23.19 28.79
CA HIS A 32 32.37 -22.33 29.19
C HIS A 32 33.15 -21.74 28.00
N ASP A 33 33.89 -20.68 28.34
CA ASP A 33 34.54 -19.63 27.55
C ASP A 33 35.84 -19.99 26.80
N GLU A 34 36.24 -19.07 25.91
CA GLU A 34 37.60 -18.54 25.59
C GLU A 34 38.02 -18.52 24.09
N ASP A 35 38.12 -17.27 23.59
CA ASP A 35 39.18 -16.57 22.83
C ASP A 35 39.94 -17.13 21.60
N ASP A 36 40.05 -16.21 20.62
CA ASP A 36 41.13 -15.88 19.65
C ASP A 36 41.72 -16.96 18.71
N ASP A 37 41.64 -16.72 17.38
CA ASP A 37 42.71 -16.08 16.61
C ASP A 37 42.50 -16.25 15.06
N VAL A 38 43.17 -15.35 14.34
CA VAL A 38 43.25 -15.02 12.92
C VAL A 38 43.49 -16.17 11.94
N GLY A 39 42.91 -16.09 10.73
CA GLY A 39 43.29 -16.94 9.60
C GLY A 39 42.65 -16.57 8.28
N ALA A 40 43.27 -15.65 7.53
CA ALA A 40 42.97 -15.37 6.13
C ALA A 40 43.28 -16.60 5.25
N ASN A 41 42.38 -16.92 4.31
CA ASN A 41 42.74 -17.70 3.12
C ASN A 41 41.86 -17.30 1.93
N THR A 42 42.50 -16.63 0.99
CA THR A 42 42.17 -16.54 -0.43
C THR A 42 42.21 -17.93 -1.07
N LEU A 43 41.20 -18.32 -1.84
CA LEU A 43 41.34 -19.31 -2.90
C LEU A 43 40.38 -19.06 -4.05
N ASP A 44 40.84 -19.55 -5.19
CA ASP A 44 40.68 -19.07 -6.55
C ASP A 44 39.42 -19.61 -7.25
N SER A 45 39.10 -18.90 -8.32
CA SER A 45 38.16 -19.19 -9.39
C SER A 45 38.43 -20.53 -10.09
N SER A 46 37.36 -21.29 -10.36
CA SER A 46 37.01 -21.86 -11.68
C SER A 46 36.12 -23.12 -11.58
N SER A 47 35.04 -23.08 -12.37
CA SER A 47 34.22 -24.19 -12.90
C SER A 47 33.55 -25.16 -11.92
N LEU A 48 32.22 -25.18 -11.96
CA LEU A 48 31.47 -26.35 -12.46
C LEU A 48 30.00 -25.97 -12.70
N ASP A 49 29.61 -26.13 -13.96
CA ASP A 49 28.24 -26.11 -14.46
C ASP A 49 27.35 -27.16 -13.76
N SER A 50 26.10 -26.79 -13.50
CA SER A 50 24.88 -27.39 -14.07
C SER A 50 23.70 -27.53 -13.08
N CYS A 51 22.53 -27.06 -13.54
CA CYS A 51 21.16 -27.53 -13.23
C CYS A 51 20.61 -27.22 -11.80
N VAL A 52 19.43 -26.65 -11.52
CA VAL A 52 18.13 -26.39 -12.19
C VAL A 52 17.45 -25.25 -11.37
N GLY A 53 16.79 -24.24 -11.95
CA GLY A 53 15.34 -24.26 -12.17
C GLY A 53 14.75 -22.86 -12.14
N ALA A 54 14.03 -22.49 -13.21
CA ALA A 54 13.54 -21.15 -13.46
C ALA A 54 12.26 -20.82 -12.66
N SER A 55 12.27 -19.65 -12.00
CA SER A 55 11.09 -18.80 -11.86
C SER A 55 11.38 -17.54 -12.66
N SER A 56 10.67 -17.35 -13.77
CA SER A 56 10.78 -16.15 -14.60
C SER A 56 10.17 -14.96 -13.86
N LEU A 57 10.98 -14.29 -13.02
CA LEU A 57 10.66 -12.99 -12.48
C LEU A 57 10.81 -11.97 -13.62
N LEU A 58 9.70 -11.51 -14.19
CA LEU A 58 9.71 -10.44 -15.17
C LEU A 58 10.09 -9.14 -14.43
N VAL A 59 11.36 -8.74 -14.49
CA VAL A 59 11.82 -7.44 -14.00
C VAL A 59 11.34 -6.39 -14.99
N VAL A 60 10.18 -5.79 -14.75
CA VAL A 60 9.75 -4.58 -15.46
C VAL A 60 10.53 -3.41 -14.87
N LEU A 61 11.57 -2.97 -15.57
CA LEU A 61 12.31 -1.75 -15.23
C LEU A 61 11.48 -0.54 -15.67
N PHE A 62 10.83 0.13 -14.72
CA PHE A 62 10.26 1.46 -14.95
C PHE A 62 11.42 2.45 -15.14
N GLN A 63 11.65 2.91 -16.38
CA GLN A 63 12.61 3.97 -16.66
C GLN A 63 12.01 5.32 -16.23
N SER A 64 12.79 6.14 -15.53
CA SER A 64 12.40 7.51 -15.18
C SER A 64 12.04 8.32 -16.44
N PRO A 65 10.95 9.11 -16.44
CA PRO A 65 10.61 9.92 -17.59
C PRO A 65 11.70 10.97 -17.88
N SER A 66 12.14 11.04 -19.13
CA SER A 66 13.15 12.01 -19.56
C SER A 66 12.61 13.45 -19.58
N ALA A 67 13.50 14.45 -19.46
CA ALA A 67 13.13 15.88 -19.54
C ALA A 67 12.36 16.27 -20.82
N SER A 68 12.46 15.47 -21.90
CA SER A 68 11.70 15.64 -23.13
C SER A 68 10.19 15.33 -22.98
N TYR A 69 9.81 14.51 -21.99
CA TYR A 69 8.42 14.14 -21.71
C TYR A 69 7.62 15.33 -21.14
N PHE A 70 8.23 16.06 -20.20
CA PHE A 70 7.62 17.26 -19.61
C PHE A 70 7.44 18.41 -20.61
N ALA A 71 8.33 18.52 -21.60
CA ALA A 71 8.22 19.53 -22.66
C ALA A 71 7.06 19.27 -23.63
N GLN A 72 6.68 18.01 -23.87
CA GLN A 72 5.56 17.66 -24.75
C GLN A 72 4.19 17.96 -24.13
N LEU A 73 4.04 17.82 -22.81
CA LEU A 73 2.80 18.14 -22.09
C LEU A 73 2.46 19.64 -22.13
N GLN A 74 3.47 20.51 -22.21
CA GLN A 74 3.29 21.97 -22.28
C GLN A 74 2.88 22.49 -23.67
N SER A 75 2.81 21.63 -24.69
CA SER A 75 2.55 22.02 -26.09
C SER A 75 1.13 21.68 -26.60
N ILE A 76 0.26 21.17 -25.72
CA ILE A 76 -1.12 20.79 -26.09
C ILE A 76 -2.01 22.04 -26.06
N PRO A 77 -2.76 22.35 -27.15
CA PRO A 77 -3.68 23.48 -27.19
C PRO A 77 -4.74 23.42 -26.07
N GLU A 78 -5.06 24.57 -25.47
CA GLU A 78 -6.03 24.71 -24.35
C GLU A 78 -7.42 24.11 -24.64
N ASN A 79 -7.80 23.97 -25.91
CA ASN A 79 -9.13 23.56 -26.35
C ASN A 79 -9.26 22.08 -26.73
N SER A 80 -8.26 21.25 -26.41
CA SER A 80 -8.27 19.79 -26.62
C SER A 80 -8.01 19.01 -25.33
N ARG A 81 -8.45 19.53 -24.17
CA ARG A 81 -8.57 18.70 -22.96
C ARG A 81 -9.65 17.66 -23.22
N LEU A 82 -9.28 16.50 -23.77
CA LEU A 82 -9.99 15.25 -23.52
C LEU A 82 -10.28 15.25 -22.02
N HIS A 83 -11.55 15.26 -21.63
CA HIS A 83 -11.91 15.20 -20.22
C HIS A 83 -11.31 13.93 -19.64
N HIS A 84 -10.20 14.06 -18.92
CA HIS A 84 -9.62 12.95 -18.17
C HIS A 84 -10.67 12.52 -17.13
N PRO A 85 -11.05 11.23 -17.09
CA PRO A 85 -11.98 10.72 -16.10
C PRO A 85 -11.51 11.10 -14.70
N PRO A 86 -12.41 11.54 -13.80
CA PRO A 86 -12.02 11.88 -12.44
C PRO A 86 -11.41 10.68 -11.71
N ILE A 87 -10.46 10.97 -10.82
CA ILE A 87 -9.90 9.99 -9.87
C ILE A 87 -10.70 10.10 -8.57
N SER A 88 -11.31 9.00 -8.13
CA SER A 88 -11.90 8.95 -6.79
C SER A 88 -10.81 8.74 -5.75
N LEU A 89 -10.81 9.57 -4.71
CA LEU A 89 -9.83 9.56 -3.63
C LEU A 89 -10.50 9.20 -2.30
N VAL A 90 -9.91 8.23 -1.61
CA VAL A 90 -10.29 7.82 -0.25
C VAL A 90 -9.04 7.67 0.62
N ASN A 91 -9.16 7.55 1.94
CA ASN A 91 -8.07 7.18 2.84
C ASN A 91 -8.61 6.57 4.15
N ASP A 92 -7.72 6.22 5.08
CA ASP A 92 -8.08 5.84 6.45
C ASP A 92 -7.49 6.72 7.55
N ASP A 93 -6.64 7.70 7.21
CA ASP A 93 -6.13 8.68 8.19
C ASP A 93 -7.11 9.85 8.44
N GLY A 94 -8.12 10.01 7.60
CA GLY A 94 -9.10 11.09 7.67
C GLY A 94 -8.61 12.40 7.05
N PRO A 95 -9.21 13.56 7.40
CA PRO A 95 -8.92 14.84 6.77
C PRO A 95 -7.49 15.32 7.04
N PRO A 96 -6.94 16.21 6.20
CA PRO A 96 -5.59 16.75 6.38
C PRO A 96 -5.38 17.28 7.80
N SER A 97 -4.34 16.78 8.46
CA SER A 97 -4.03 17.04 9.87
C SER A 97 -2.65 16.49 10.21
N SER A 98 -2.20 16.62 11.45
CA SER A 98 -0.92 16.04 11.89
C SER A 98 -0.87 14.51 11.78
N VAL A 99 -2.04 13.84 11.73
CA VAL A 99 -2.15 12.39 11.56
C VAL A 99 -2.37 11.97 10.10
N SER A 100 -2.77 12.91 9.23
CA SER A 100 -2.92 12.75 7.78
C SER A 100 -2.08 13.81 7.04
N PRO A 101 -0.75 13.85 7.23
CA PRO A 101 0.09 14.94 6.72
C PRO A 101 0.27 14.91 5.20
N TYR A 102 0.04 13.76 4.56
CA TYR A 102 0.37 13.53 3.14
C TYR A 102 -0.81 13.68 2.19
N PHE A 103 -2.04 13.73 2.70
CA PHE A 103 -3.24 13.70 1.86
C PHE A 103 -3.41 14.99 1.04
N ALA A 104 -3.36 16.16 1.69
CA ALA A 104 -3.44 17.44 0.98
C ALA A 104 -2.30 17.63 -0.05
N PRO A 105 -1.02 17.33 0.28
CA PRO A 105 0.05 17.33 -0.72
C PRO A 105 -0.15 16.37 -1.90
N LEU A 106 -0.74 15.19 -1.70
CA LEU A 106 -1.08 14.30 -2.82
C LEU A 106 -2.14 14.93 -3.72
N VAL A 107 -3.21 15.49 -3.15
CA VAL A 107 -4.27 16.12 -3.95
C VAL A 107 -3.70 17.28 -4.77
N ASP A 108 -2.88 18.14 -4.17
CA ASP A 108 -2.18 19.23 -4.88
C ASP A 108 -1.31 18.70 -6.03
N ALA A 109 -0.60 17.59 -5.83
CA ALA A 109 0.20 16.97 -6.88
C ALA A 109 -0.66 16.40 -8.03
N LEU A 110 -1.80 15.77 -7.73
CA LEU A 110 -2.75 15.27 -8.73
C LEU A 110 -3.38 16.42 -9.52
N ASP A 111 -3.80 17.49 -8.84
CA ASP A 111 -4.41 18.68 -9.46
C ASP A 111 -3.39 19.38 -10.38
N LYS A 112 -2.12 19.52 -9.95
CA LYS A 112 -1.03 20.06 -10.79
C LYS A 112 -0.70 19.21 -12.01
N ALA A 113 -0.91 17.89 -11.92
CA ALA A 113 -0.80 16.99 -13.06
C ALA A 113 -2.04 17.03 -13.98
N GLY A 114 -3.07 17.81 -13.63
CA GLY A 114 -4.26 18.02 -14.45
C GLY A 114 -5.39 17.03 -14.20
N HIS A 115 -5.29 16.20 -13.15
CA HIS A 115 -6.37 15.28 -12.76
C HIS A 115 -7.50 16.03 -12.07
N THR A 116 -8.73 15.59 -12.32
CA THR A 116 -9.88 16.00 -11.52
C THR A 116 -10.07 14.99 -10.38
N THR A 117 -10.11 15.44 -9.14
CA THR A 117 -10.24 14.55 -7.97
C THR A 117 -11.65 14.58 -7.38
N VAL A 118 -12.14 13.44 -6.91
CA VAL A 118 -13.39 13.32 -6.12
C VAL A 118 -13.07 12.61 -4.81
N VAL A 119 -12.94 13.38 -3.75
CA VAL A 119 -12.56 12.98 -2.40
C VAL A 119 -13.79 12.60 -1.58
N VAL A 120 -13.79 11.38 -1.05
CA VAL A 120 -14.72 10.95 0.00
C VAL A 120 -13.91 10.21 1.06
N ILE A 121 -13.80 10.77 2.26
CA ILE A 121 -12.90 10.26 3.30
C ILE A 121 -13.58 10.18 4.66
N PRO A 122 -13.08 9.33 5.58
CA PRO A 122 -13.54 9.34 6.97
C PRO A 122 -13.37 10.69 7.67
N ASP A 123 -14.18 10.95 8.68
CA ASP A 123 -14.11 12.15 9.54
C ASP A 123 -13.00 12.10 10.61
N ARG A 124 -12.34 10.95 10.75
CA ARG A 124 -11.33 10.69 11.77
C ARG A 124 -10.37 9.57 11.33
N PRO A 125 -9.22 9.42 11.99
CA PRO A 125 -8.31 8.30 11.74
C PRO A 125 -8.94 6.95 12.11
N LEU A 126 -8.77 5.95 11.24
CA LEU A 126 -9.34 4.60 11.34
C LEU A 126 -8.32 3.52 10.95
N SER A 127 -7.08 3.61 11.46
CA SER A 127 -6.07 2.58 11.26
C SER A 127 -6.47 1.22 11.89
N TRP A 128 -5.93 0.11 11.36
CA TRP A 128 -6.16 -1.26 11.84
C TRP A 128 -7.60 -1.79 11.71
N ILE A 129 -8.34 -1.32 10.70
CA ILE A 129 -9.74 -1.71 10.46
C ILE A 129 -9.94 -2.75 9.34
N GLY A 130 -8.93 -2.94 8.48
CA GLY A 130 -9.04 -3.76 7.27
C GLY A 130 -10.11 -3.26 6.30
N LYS A 131 -10.81 -4.18 5.62
CA LYS A 131 -12.00 -3.85 4.80
C LYS A 131 -13.28 -4.13 5.58
N ALA A 132 -13.97 -3.08 6.02
CA ALA A 132 -15.21 -3.21 6.79
C ALA A 132 -16.25 -2.13 6.46
N HIS A 133 -17.53 -2.48 6.64
CA HIS A 133 -18.67 -1.57 6.64
C HIS A 133 -19.40 -1.61 7.99
N ALA A 134 -19.94 -0.48 8.43
CA ALA A 134 -20.78 -0.41 9.62
C ALA A 134 -22.24 -0.74 9.28
N VAL A 135 -22.62 -2.02 9.38
CA VAL A 135 -23.99 -2.48 9.10
C VAL A 135 -24.98 -1.85 10.08
N GLY A 136 -26.10 -1.33 9.57
CA GLY A 136 -27.18 -0.74 10.38
C GLY A 136 -26.90 0.69 10.87
N LYS A 137 -25.73 1.26 10.58
CA LYS A 137 -25.44 2.66 10.85
C LYS A 137 -25.84 3.53 9.65
N THR A 138 -26.67 4.54 9.87
CA THR A 138 -26.85 5.64 8.92
C THR A 138 -25.60 6.52 8.94
N LEU A 139 -24.98 6.73 7.77
CA LEU A 139 -23.79 7.58 7.64
C LEU A 139 -24.18 9.01 7.30
N THR A 140 -23.45 9.96 7.86
CA THR A 140 -23.57 11.40 7.61
C THR A 140 -22.33 11.87 6.87
N ALA A 141 -22.54 12.54 5.74
CA ALA A 141 -21.49 13.18 4.97
C ALA A 141 -21.59 14.70 5.12
N THR A 142 -20.48 15.36 5.39
CA THR A 142 -20.36 16.81 5.41
C THR A 142 -19.51 17.24 4.22
N SER A 143 -20.03 18.13 3.40
CA SER A 143 -19.23 18.81 2.38
C SER A 143 -18.16 19.70 3.03
N LYS A 144 -16.95 19.68 2.49
CA LYS A 144 -15.87 20.59 2.90
C LYS A 144 -15.16 21.17 1.67
N CYS A 145 -14.88 22.48 1.65
CA CYS A 145 -13.91 23.02 0.69
C CYS A 145 -12.51 22.48 1.08
N PRO A 146 -11.66 22.09 0.12
CA PRO A 146 -10.29 21.65 0.40
C PRO A 146 -9.48 22.69 1.18
N ALA A 147 -9.67 23.98 0.86
CA ALA A 147 -9.02 25.08 1.54
C ALA A 147 -9.49 25.31 2.99
N SER A 148 -10.59 24.68 3.43
CA SER A 148 -10.94 24.64 4.84
C SER A 148 -9.91 23.87 5.69
N PHE A 149 -9.03 23.09 5.05
CA PHE A 149 -7.92 22.38 5.69
C PHE A 149 -6.56 23.04 5.45
N SER A 150 -6.52 24.17 4.74
CA SER A 150 -5.31 24.98 4.56
C SER A 150 -5.49 26.37 5.17
N ASN A 151 -4.41 27.14 5.25
CA ASN A 151 -4.48 28.56 5.58
C ASN A 151 -4.69 29.43 4.32
N GLU A 152 -4.99 28.83 3.18
CA GLU A 152 -5.10 29.50 1.89
C GLU A 152 -6.56 29.74 1.52
N ALA A 153 -6.81 30.72 0.65
CA ALA A 153 -8.16 30.94 0.13
C ALA A 153 -8.53 29.83 -0.86
N CYS A 154 -9.79 29.37 -0.83
CA CYS A 154 -10.30 28.37 -1.77
C CYS A 154 -10.28 28.96 -3.19
N THR A 155 -9.47 28.36 -4.07
CA THR A 155 -9.33 28.78 -5.48
C THR A 155 -10.24 27.99 -6.42
N VAL A 156 -10.99 27.02 -5.89
CA VAL A 156 -11.93 26.19 -6.66
C VAL A 156 -13.13 27.05 -7.09
N PRO A 157 -13.38 27.22 -8.40
CA PRO A 157 -14.55 27.98 -8.85
C PRO A 157 -15.85 27.33 -8.36
N GLY A 158 -16.72 28.11 -7.69
CA GLY A 158 -17.99 27.62 -7.13
C GLY A 158 -17.87 26.95 -5.75
N CYS A 159 -16.77 27.14 -5.03
CA CYS A 159 -16.57 26.65 -3.66
C CYS A 159 -17.35 27.40 -2.58
N ASP A 160 -18.39 28.16 -2.94
CA ASP A 160 -19.26 28.75 -1.95
C ASP A 160 -19.99 27.61 -1.22
N GLU A 161 -20.12 27.70 0.10
CA GLU A 161 -20.75 26.68 0.96
C GLU A 161 -22.26 26.53 0.70
N THR A 162 -22.78 27.16 -0.36
CA THR A 162 -24.19 27.36 -0.66
C THR A 162 -24.72 26.54 -1.85
N GLU A 163 -23.87 25.87 -2.65
CA GLU A 163 -24.31 25.04 -3.79
C GLU A 163 -24.10 23.52 -3.61
N ASP A 164 -25.23 22.82 -3.59
CA ASP A 164 -25.44 21.42 -3.15
C ASP A 164 -25.02 20.33 -4.16
N ARG A 165 -24.14 20.61 -5.14
CA ARG A 165 -23.88 19.64 -6.24
C ARG A 165 -22.45 19.51 -6.74
N THR A 166 -21.55 20.42 -6.40
CA THR A 166 -20.17 20.43 -6.92
C THR A 166 -19.11 20.10 -5.87
N HIS A 167 -19.52 19.70 -4.67
CA HIS A 167 -18.62 19.39 -3.56
C HIS A 167 -17.88 18.07 -3.80
N ARG A 168 -16.73 18.19 -4.47
CA ARG A 168 -15.78 17.09 -4.71
C ARG A 168 -15.17 16.52 -3.44
N TRP A 169 -15.54 16.99 -2.25
CA TRP A 169 -14.95 16.63 -0.98
C TRP A 169 -16.05 16.37 0.05
N LEU A 170 -16.28 15.10 0.36
CA LEU A 170 -17.18 14.66 1.41
C LEU A 170 -16.40 14.03 2.56
N VAL A 171 -16.63 14.53 3.76
CA VAL A 171 -16.09 13.95 4.99
C VAL A 171 -17.21 13.18 5.67
N VAL A 172 -17.03 11.88 5.85
CA VAL A 172 -18.08 10.94 6.23
C VAL A 172 -17.76 10.32 7.58
N ASP A 173 -18.75 10.18 8.46
CA ASP A 173 -18.59 9.45 9.73
C ASP A 173 -18.54 7.91 9.54
N GLY A 174 -17.98 7.45 8.43
CA GLY A 174 -17.95 6.07 7.95
C GLY A 174 -16.53 5.49 7.85
N LEU A 175 -16.48 4.21 7.48
CA LEU A 175 -15.23 3.48 7.24
C LEU A 175 -14.73 3.71 5.80
N PRO A 176 -13.44 3.49 5.50
CA PRO A 176 -12.87 3.72 4.15
C PRO A 176 -13.65 3.02 3.03
N ALA A 177 -14.05 1.76 3.23
CA ALA A 177 -14.86 1.04 2.24
C ALA A 177 -16.23 1.70 1.99
N SER A 178 -16.90 2.18 3.04
CA SER A 178 -18.14 2.96 2.88
C SER A 178 -17.90 4.26 2.12
N CYS A 179 -16.77 4.95 2.40
CA CYS A 179 -16.39 6.16 1.70
C CYS A 179 -16.14 5.90 0.21
N THR A 180 -15.50 4.78 -0.15
CA THR A 180 -15.33 4.35 -1.54
C THR A 180 -16.67 4.20 -2.26
N GLN A 181 -17.64 3.48 -1.68
CA GLN A 181 -18.94 3.33 -2.33
C GLN A 181 -19.69 4.67 -2.43
N ILE A 182 -19.68 5.49 -1.38
CA ILE A 182 -20.30 6.83 -1.43
C ILE A 182 -19.66 7.67 -2.54
N GLY A 183 -18.33 7.62 -2.66
CA GLY A 183 -17.56 8.25 -3.73
C GLY A 183 -18.03 7.85 -5.13
N LEU A 184 -18.14 6.54 -5.36
CA LEU A 184 -18.47 5.98 -6.67
C LEU A 184 -19.95 6.12 -7.06
N PHE A 185 -20.87 6.09 -6.09
CA PHE A 185 -22.30 5.99 -6.37
C PHE A 185 -23.12 7.24 -6.00
N HIS A 186 -22.58 8.16 -5.19
CA HIS A 186 -23.37 9.22 -4.55
C HIS A 186 -22.75 10.62 -4.60
N THR A 187 -21.77 10.87 -5.47
CA THR A 187 -21.10 12.18 -5.64
C THR A 187 -21.56 12.96 -6.89
N GLY A 188 -22.66 12.53 -7.52
CA GLY A 188 -23.15 13.12 -8.78
C GLY A 188 -22.49 12.56 -10.05
N PHE A 189 -21.49 11.69 -9.88
CA PHE A 189 -20.91 10.87 -10.93
C PHE A 189 -21.54 9.48 -10.93
N LYS A 190 -21.51 8.82 -12.09
CA LYS A 190 -21.76 7.39 -12.22
C LYS A 190 -20.47 6.62 -11.93
N PRO A 191 -20.54 5.37 -11.46
CA PRO A 191 -19.35 4.54 -11.28
C PRO A 191 -18.48 4.42 -12.53
N ASP A 192 -19.10 4.38 -13.72
CA ASP A 192 -18.40 4.30 -15.01
C ASP A 192 -17.72 5.61 -15.43
N ASP A 193 -17.99 6.71 -14.74
CA ASP A 193 -17.25 7.96 -14.94
C ASP A 193 -15.86 7.89 -14.26
N PHE A 194 -15.62 6.91 -13.39
CA PHE A 194 -14.34 6.68 -12.72
C PHE A 194 -13.58 5.51 -13.35
N ASP A 195 -12.38 5.78 -13.86
CA ASP A 195 -11.46 4.75 -14.33
C ASP A 195 -10.55 4.21 -13.21
N LEU A 196 -10.33 5.02 -12.17
CA LEU A 196 -9.37 4.74 -11.11
C LEU A 196 -9.86 5.26 -9.76
N VAL A 197 -9.64 4.44 -8.72
CA VAL A 197 -9.71 4.86 -7.32
C VAL A 197 -8.31 4.83 -6.71
N VAL A 198 -7.92 5.88 -6.00
CA VAL A 198 -6.70 5.89 -5.18
C VAL A 198 -7.11 5.98 -3.72
N SER A 199 -6.69 4.99 -2.94
CA SER A 199 -6.85 4.97 -1.49
C SER A 199 -5.51 5.32 -0.84
N GLY A 200 -5.44 6.41 -0.09
CA GLY A 200 -4.21 6.92 0.54
C GLY A 200 -3.89 8.37 0.17
N PRO A 201 -2.64 8.84 0.45
CA PRO A 201 -1.54 8.05 1.00
C PRO A 201 -1.77 7.77 2.47
N ASN A 202 -1.53 6.52 2.88
CA ASN A 202 -1.46 6.17 4.29
C ASN A 202 -0.22 6.80 4.93
N HIS A 203 -0.37 7.35 6.12
CA HIS A 203 0.71 7.79 6.98
C HIS A 203 1.36 6.53 7.57
N GLY A 204 2.33 5.93 6.89
CA GLY A 204 2.97 4.67 7.25
C GLY A 204 2.86 3.61 6.16
N ARG A 205 3.70 2.58 6.24
CA ARG A 205 3.70 1.46 5.27
C ARG A 205 2.60 0.44 5.54
N ASN A 206 2.12 -0.18 4.47
CA ASN A 206 1.24 -1.35 4.49
C ASN A 206 1.93 -2.58 3.84
N ALA A 207 3.23 -2.75 4.12
CA ALA A 207 4.02 -3.90 3.66
C ALA A 207 3.82 -5.11 4.59
N SER A 208 3.84 -6.32 4.06
CA SER A 208 3.46 -7.59 4.71
C SER A 208 1.97 -7.82 4.97
N THR A 209 1.59 -9.09 5.10
CA THR A 209 0.22 -9.50 5.39
C THR A 209 -0.35 -8.92 6.69
N VAL A 210 0.46 -8.71 7.73
CA VAL A 210 -0.02 -8.17 9.02
C VAL A 210 -0.58 -6.75 8.85
N TYR A 211 0.14 -5.90 8.12
CA TYR A 211 -0.30 -4.53 7.88
C TYR A 211 -1.32 -4.48 6.75
N ALA A 212 -1.08 -5.15 5.62
CA ALA A 212 -1.98 -5.12 4.46
C ALA A 212 -3.40 -5.60 4.80
N LEU A 213 -3.55 -6.72 5.52
CA LEU A 213 -4.87 -7.24 5.91
C LEU A 213 -5.58 -6.37 6.95
N SER A 214 -4.83 -5.60 7.73
CA SER A 214 -5.37 -4.70 8.75
C SER A 214 -5.58 -3.27 8.23
N SER A 215 -5.17 -2.98 7.00
CA SER A 215 -5.12 -1.62 6.45
C SER A 215 -6.49 -1.16 5.97
N GLY A 216 -6.95 -0.01 6.48
CA GLY A 216 -8.13 0.67 5.94
C GLY A 216 -7.85 1.24 4.55
N THR A 217 -6.63 1.72 4.31
CA THR A 217 -6.17 2.14 2.98
C THR A 217 -6.25 1.01 1.96
N VAL A 218 -5.70 -0.18 2.23
CA VAL A 218 -5.84 -1.33 1.31
C VAL A 218 -7.31 -1.76 1.21
N GLY A 219 -8.06 -1.74 2.31
CA GLY A 219 -9.49 -2.04 2.33
C GLY A 219 -10.32 -1.13 1.42
N GLY A 220 -10.04 0.17 1.40
CA GLY A 220 -10.69 1.14 0.51
C GLY A 220 -10.45 0.85 -0.98
N ALA A 221 -9.22 0.44 -1.34
CA ALA A 221 -8.89 0.04 -2.71
C ALA A 221 -9.51 -1.32 -3.09
N MET A 222 -9.53 -2.29 -2.18
CA MET A 222 -10.22 -3.57 -2.39
C MET A 222 -11.73 -3.37 -2.57
N GLU A 223 -12.33 -2.41 -1.88
CA GLU A 223 -13.75 -2.08 -2.08
C GLU A 223 -14.00 -1.51 -3.48
N ALA A 224 -13.10 -0.66 -3.98
CA ALA A 224 -13.19 -0.12 -5.34
C ALA A 224 -13.12 -1.24 -6.40
N ALA A 225 -12.21 -2.20 -6.20
CA ALA A 225 -12.13 -3.41 -7.03
C ALA A 225 -13.44 -4.22 -7.01
N GLN A 226 -14.07 -4.39 -5.84
CA GLN A 226 -15.37 -5.05 -5.73
C GLN A 226 -16.51 -4.27 -6.41
N CYS A 227 -16.34 -2.95 -6.57
CA CYS A 227 -17.23 -2.08 -7.37
C CYS A 227 -16.86 -2.05 -8.87
N GLY A 228 -15.95 -2.93 -9.32
CA GLY A 228 -15.51 -3.03 -10.71
C GLY A 228 -14.57 -1.92 -11.16
N ARG A 229 -13.91 -1.22 -10.23
CA ARG A 229 -12.94 -0.15 -10.55
C ARG A 229 -11.51 -0.60 -10.26
N ARG A 230 -10.58 -0.20 -11.14
CA ARG A 230 -9.14 -0.35 -10.88
C ARG A 230 -8.76 0.50 -9.68
N ALA A 231 -7.87 0.01 -8.83
CA ALA A 231 -7.53 0.75 -7.62
C ALA A 231 -6.05 0.68 -7.21
N VAL A 232 -5.54 1.80 -6.69
CA VAL A 232 -4.22 1.87 -6.08
C VAL A 232 -4.38 2.12 -4.59
N ALA A 233 -3.79 1.26 -3.75
CA ALA A 233 -3.60 1.51 -2.33
C ALA A 233 -2.22 2.12 -2.13
N LEU A 234 -2.14 3.40 -1.78
CA LEU A 234 -0.90 4.16 -1.67
C LEU A 234 -0.49 4.34 -0.21
N SER A 235 0.77 4.05 0.11
CA SER A 235 1.30 4.13 1.48
C SER A 235 2.67 4.81 1.50
N PHE A 236 2.85 5.80 2.37
CA PHE A 236 4.12 6.51 2.54
C PHE A 236 4.82 5.98 3.80
N GLY A 237 6.00 5.40 3.63
CA GLY A 237 6.65 4.50 4.58
C GLY A 237 7.27 5.13 5.82
N SER A 238 6.72 6.22 6.36
CA SER A 238 7.17 6.83 7.61
C SER A 238 6.01 7.34 8.46
N LYS A 239 6.10 7.13 9.77
CA LYS A 239 5.23 7.72 10.81
C LYS A 239 5.87 8.95 11.48
N GLU A 240 7.11 9.27 11.12
CA GLU A 240 7.85 10.42 11.64
C GLU A 240 7.57 11.64 10.76
N VAL A 241 7.67 12.83 11.35
CA VAL A 241 7.55 14.09 10.60
C VAL A 241 8.61 14.12 9.50
N GLN A 242 8.17 14.38 8.26
CA GLN A 242 9.03 14.45 7.09
C GLN A 242 9.21 15.91 6.65
N PRO A 243 10.38 16.30 6.10
CA PRO A 243 10.54 17.61 5.48
C PRO A 243 9.58 17.79 4.30
N ASP A 244 9.11 19.02 4.11
CA ASP A 244 8.17 19.36 3.03
C ASP A 244 8.71 19.00 1.64
N GLU A 245 10.02 19.17 1.39
CA GLU A 245 10.60 18.78 0.11
C GLU A 245 10.51 17.27 -0.16
N VAL A 246 10.65 16.44 0.87
CA VAL A 246 10.54 14.97 0.77
C VAL A 246 9.10 14.57 0.52
N ILE A 247 8.15 15.20 1.21
CA ILE A 247 6.71 14.95 1.00
C ILE A 247 6.33 15.27 -0.44
N ARG A 248 6.70 16.46 -0.94
CA ARG A 248 6.39 16.89 -2.31
C ARG A 248 7.04 15.98 -3.35
N ALA A 249 8.30 15.57 -3.14
CA ALA A 249 8.98 14.63 -4.02
C ALA A 249 8.30 13.26 -4.05
N ALA A 250 7.88 12.73 -2.89
CA ALA A 250 7.14 11.48 -2.78
C ALA A 250 5.76 11.56 -3.46
N CYS A 251 5.03 12.66 -3.30
CA CYS A 251 3.77 12.90 -4.00
C CYS A 251 3.94 12.95 -5.52
N GLY A 252 4.95 13.70 -6.02
CA GLY A 252 5.24 13.73 -7.46
C GLY A 252 5.61 12.35 -8.01
N ARG A 253 6.41 11.58 -7.27
CA ARG A 253 6.75 10.19 -7.62
C ARG A 253 5.52 9.29 -7.60
N ALA A 254 4.63 9.45 -6.62
CA ALA A 254 3.39 8.69 -6.53
C ALA A 254 2.46 8.94 -7.72
N VAL A 255 2.28 10.21 -8.11
CA VAL A 255 1.43 10.58 -9.25
C VAL A 255 1.96 9.97 -10.54
N GLY A 256 3.28 10.07 -10.81
CA GLY A 256 3.86 9.44 -12.00
C GLY A 256 3.67 7.92 -12.03
N LEU A 257 3.82 7.24 -10.88
CA LEU A 257 3.55 5.80 -10.78
C LEU A 257 2.08 5.45 -11.00
N ILE A 258 1.17 6.24 -10.44
CA ILE A 258 -0.27 6.06 -10.63
C ILE A 258 -0.62 6.18 -12.12
N GLU A 259 -0.08 7.18 -12.82
CA GLU A 259 -0.29 7.38 -14.25
C GLU A 259 0.28 6.24 -15.10
N ASP A 260 1.48 5.77 -14.77
CA ASP A 260 2.10 4.64 -15.48
C ASP A 260 1.31 3.35 -15.28
N LEU A 261 0.86 3.05 -14.06
CA LEU A 261 0.01 1.90 -13.77
C LEU A 261 -1.35 2.00 -14.46
N ALA A 262 -1.99 3.18 -14.44
CA ALA A 262 -3.28 3.40 -15.09
C ALA A 262 -3.19 3.22 -16.62
N ARG A 263 -2.08 3.65 -17.22
CA ARG A 263 -1.81 3.53 -18.66
C ARG A 263 -1.57 2.08 -19.09
N ASP A 264 -0.82 1.31 -18.31
CA ASP A 264 -0.46 -0.08 -18.60
C ASP A 264 -0.95 -1.02 -17.50
N TRP A 265 -2.27 -1.05 -17.31
CA TRP A 265 -2.87 -1.85 -16.24
C TRP A 265 -2.90 -3.34 -16.62
N HIS A 266 -2.31 -4.18 -15.77
CA HIS A 266 -2.32 -5.63 -16.00
C HIS A 266 -3.73 -6.20 -15.79
N HIS A 267 -4.27 -6.88 -16.81
CA HIS A 267 -5.66 -7.36 -16.84
C HIS A 267 -6.07 -8.28 -15.68
N ASP A 268 -5.13 -9.02 -15.08
CA ASP A 268 -5.39 -9.89 -13.92
C ASP A 268 -5.33 -9.18 -12.56
N VAL A 269 -4.89 -7.93 -12.52
CA VAL A 269 -4.70 -7.17 -11.27
C VAL A 269 -5.91 -6.30 -11.02
N GLU A 270 -6.44 -6.36 -9.80
CA GLU A 270 -7.57 -5.52 -9.40
C GLU A 270 -7.09 -4.34 -8.53
N VAL A 271 -6.08 -4.59 -7.69
CA VAL A 271 -5.49 -3.58 -6.81
C VAL A 271 -3.97 -3.61 -6.91
N TYR A 272 -3.33 -2.46 -7.07
CA TYR A 272 -1.90 -2.31 -6.80
C TYR A 272 -1.69 -1.70 -5.41
N SER A 273 -0.99 -2.40 -4.52
CA SER A 273 -0.53 -1.86 -3.25
C SER A 273 0.87 -1.26 -3.42
N VAL A 274 0.97 0.06 -3.31
CA VAL A 274 2.19 0.84 -3.55
C VAL A 274 2.72 1.38 -2.23
N ASN A 275 3.95 1.00 -1.88
CA ASN A 275 4.66 1.50 -0.71
C ASN A 275 5.86 2.36 -1.16
N ILE A 276 5.83 3.65 -0.82
CA ILE A 276 6.88 4.62 -1.14
C ILE A 276 7.70 4.90 0.12
N PRO A 277 9.02 4.62 0.16
CA PRO A 277 9.86 4.99 1.29
C PRO A 277 10.02 6.51 1.37
N MET A 278 9.96 7.07 2.58
CA MET A 278 10.13 8.50 2.80
C MET A 278 11.61 8.81 3.03
N VAL A 279 12.35 9.04 1.94
CA VAL A 279 13.79 9.31 1.91
C VAL A 279 14.09 10.49 1.01
N ALA A 280 15.19 11.20 1.25
CA ALA A 280 15.51 12.46 0.55
C ALA A 280 15.65 12.30 -0.97
N ASP A 281 16.18 11.16 -1.43
CA ASP A 281 16.41 10.82 -2.83
C ASP A 281 15.25 9.99 -3.44
N ILE A 282 14.03 10.10 -2.90
CA ILE A 282 12.87 9.30 -3.35
C ILE A 282 12.57 9.42 -4.84
N ALA A 283 12.90 10.55 -5.45
CA ALA A 283 12.75 10.79 -6.88
C ALA A 283 13.58 9.81 -7.75
N ASP A 284 14.67 9.26 -7.21
CA ASP A 284 15.61 8.37 -7.93
C ASP A 284 15.55 6.92 -7.44
N ARG A 285 14.75 6.62 -6.41
CA ARG A 285 14.67 5.28 -5.86
C ARG A 285 14.11 4.27 -6.87
N PRO A 286 14.65 3.05 -6.91
CA PRO A 286 14.17 2.01 -7.81
C PRO A 286 12.74 1.61 -7.45
N VAL A 287 11.98 1.23 -8.46
CA VAL A 287 10.62 0.70 -8.35
C VAL A 287 10.67 -0.78 -8.70
N ARG A 288 10.02 -1.62 -7.89
CA ARG A 288 9.95 -3.05 -8.13
C ARG A 288 8.55 -3.59 -7.91
N LEU A 289 8.14 -4.49 -8.79
CA LEU A 289 7.04 -5.40 -8.50
C LEU A 289 7.48 -6.35 -7.38
N THR A 290 6.62 -6.55 -6.38
CA THR A 290 6.93 -7.34 -5.20
C THR A 290 5.81 -8.29 -4.84
N THR A 291 6.12 -9.38 -4.15
CA THR A 291 5.14 -10.17 -3.41
C THR A 291 4.93 -9.59 -2.01
N THR A 292 3.75 -9.82 -1.43
CA THR A 292 3.49 -9.43 -0.04
C THR A 292 4.14 -10.43 0.91
N ALA A 293 5.06 -9.96 1.76
CA ALA A 293 5.74 -10.79 2.75
C ALA A 293 4.75 -11.36 3.77
N HIS A 294 5.01 -12.58 4.24
CA HIS A 294 4.19 -13.20 5.28
C HIS A 294 4.59 -12.70 6.67
N GLY A 295 3.85 -11.72 7.18
CA GLY A 295 3.99 -11.22 8.55
C GLY A 295 3.26 -12.10 9.57
N ARG A 296 3.88 -12.34 10.73
CA ARG A 296 3.30 -13.08 11.87
C ARG A 296 3.64 -12.46 13.22
N TRP A 297 2.73 -12.60 14.17
CA TRP A 297 3.02 -12.42 15.60
C TRP A 297 3.47 -13.76 16.18
N VAL A 298 4.70 -13.83 16.71
CA VAL A 298 5.29 -15.09 17.22
C VAL A 298 5.49 -15.02 18.73
N THR A 299 6.06 -13.93 19.20
CA THR A 299 6.39 -13.67 20.61
C THR A 299 5.63 -12.48 21.17
N GLY A 300 5.19 -11.55 20.31
CA GLY A 300 4.47 -10.35 20.69
C GLY A 300 2.99 -10.35 20.30
N GLY A 301 2.38 -9.16 20.38
CA GLY A 301 1.01 -8.89 19.99
C GLY A 301 0.71 -7.39 20.00
N LEU A 302 -0.54 -7.05 19.71
CA LEU A 302 -0.99 -5.66 19.60
C LEU A 302 -1.47 -5.06 20.93
N PHE A 303 -1.71 -5.90 21.93
CA PHE A 303 -2.31 -5.51 23.20
C PHE A 303 -1.48 -5.99 24.37
N SER A 304 -1.56 -5.24 25.48
CA SER A 304 -1.01 -5.64 26.78
C SER A 304 -2.04 -5.37 27.87
N PRO A 305 -1.99 -6.09 29.01
CA PRO A 305 -2.88 -5.80 30.13
C PRO A 305 -2.80 -4.31 30.53
N ALA A 306 -3.95 -3.70 30.75
CA ALA A 306 -4.02 -2.37 31.33
C ALA A 306 -3.70 -2.46 32.84
N PRO A 307 -3.05 -1.45 33.45
CA PRO A 307 -2.88 -1.41 34.89
C PRO A 307 -4.23 -1.55 35.60
N ALA A 308 -4.36 -2.53 36.50
CA ALA A 308 -5.58 -2.78 37.25
C ALA A 308 -5.36 -2.46 38.73
N ASP A 309 -6.39 -1.92 39.38
CA ASP A 309 -6.48 -1.82 40.82
C ASP A 309 -6.68 -3.24 41.41
N PRO A 310 -5.74 -3.76 42.21
CA PRO A 310 -5.80 -5.13 42.72
C PRO A 310 -7.07 -5.44 43.52
N GLU A 311 -7.61 -4.45 44.26
CA GLU A 311 -8.81 -4.64 45.07
C GLU A 311 -10.07 -4.80 44.20
N LYS A 312 -10.14 -4.06 43.09
CA LYS A 312 -11.24 -4.18 42.12
C LYS A 312 -11.10 -5.42 41.24
N LEU A 313 -9.88 -5.87 40.96
CA LEU A 313 -9.65 -7.07 40.15
C LEU A 313 -10.07 -8.35 40.88
N ALA A 314 -9.83 -8.44 42.20
CA ALA A 314 -10.22 -9.60 43.00
C ALA A 314 -11.74 -9.84 43.04
N THR A 315 -12.54 -8.78 42.81
CA THR A 315 -14.02 -8.83 42.85
C THR A 315 -14.66 -8.71 41.46
N SER A 316 -13.91 -8.31 40.44
CA SER A 316 -14.40 -8.08 39.07
C SER A 316 -14.08 -9.25 38.15
N ARG A 317 -15.06 -9.67 37.32
CA ARG A 317 -14.84 -10.59 36.19
C ARG A 317 -14.44 -9.85 34.90
N THR A 318 -13.95 -8.62 35.01
CA THR A 318 -13.62 -7.76 33.88
C THR A 318 -12.11 -7.58 33.76
N TYR A 319 -11.57 -7.85 32.57
CA TYR A 319 -10.17 -7.65 32.22
C TYR A 319 -10.06 -6.54 31.18
N GLN A 320 -9.08 -5.64 31.35
CA GLN A 320 -8.84 -4.54 30.42
C GLN A 320 -7.47 -4.71 29.77
N PHE A 321 -7.43 -4.45 28.47
CA PHE A 321 -6.21 -4.48 27.67
C PHE A 321 -6.07 -3.16 26.94
N ARG A 322 -4.87 -2.62 26.91
CA ARG A 322 -4.54 -1.40 26.18
C ARG A 322 -3.80 -1.74 24.90
N TRP A 323 -3.96 -0.88 23.89
CA TRP A 323 -3.12 -0.91 22.69
C TRP A 323 -1.66 -0.70 23.07
N ALA A 324 -0.81 -1.68 22.77
CA ALA A 324 0.60 -1.72 23.12
C ALA A 324 1.33 -2.67 22.17
N PRO A 325 1.52 -2.27 20.90
CA PRO A 325 2.07 -3.15 19.87
C PRO A 325 3.54 -3.48 20.12
N GLN A 326 3.85 -4.77 20.16
CA GLN A 326 5.20 -5.29 20.32
C GLN A 326 5.75 -5.71 18.95
N LEU A 327 6.42 -4.77 18.28
CA LEU A 327 6.80 -4.90 16.86
C LEU A 327 8.13 -5.64 16.62
N ALA A 328 8.73 -6.25 17.64
CA ALA A 328 10.04 -6.93 17.52
C ALA A 328 10.01 -8.05 16.48
N ASP A 329 8.95 -8.87 16.46
CA ASP A 329 8.78 -9.93 15.47
C ASP A 329 8.72 -9.37 14.05
N ILE A 330 8.03 -8.24 13.87
CA ILE A 330 7.84 -7.61 12.56
C ILE A 330 9.14 -6.99 12.06
N LYS A 331 9.93 -6.38 12.95
CA LYS A 331 11.27 -5.87 12.61
C LYS A 331 12.20 -6.98 12.15
N ARG A 332 12.29 -8.06 12.95
CA ARG A 332 13.10 -9.24 12.61
C ARG A 332 12.68 -9.86 11.27
N GLN A 333 11.38 -10.05 11.05
CA GLN A 333 10.86 -10.57 9.78
C GLN A 333 11.17 -9.66 8.59
N ALA A 334 11.24 -8.35 8.79
CA ALA A 334 11.65 -7.43 7.73
C ALA A 334 13.14 -7.61 7.39
N GLU A 335 14.00 -7.77 8.40
CA GLU A 335 15.44 -8.01 8.24
C GLU A 335 15.74 -9.36 7.56
N GLU A 336 14.91 -10.36 7.82
CA GLU A 336 14.99 -11.71 7.25
C GLU A 336 14.27 -11.84 5.88
N SER A 337 13.53 -10.81 5.44
CA SER A 337 12.71 -10.86 4.22
C SER A 337 13.59 -10.96 2.97
N PRO A 338 13.34 -11.94 2.07
CA PRO A 338 14.10 -12.10 0.84
C PRO A 338 13.84 -10.97 -0.17
N GLU A 339 14.82 -10.74 -1.04
CA GLU A 339 14.67 -9.82 -2.18
C GLU A 339 13.46 -10.21 -3.06
N GLY A 340 12.65 -9.22 -3.43
CA GLY A 340 11.40 -9.42 -4.16
C GLY A 340 10.15 -9.31 -3.28
N GLU A 341 10.29 -9.32 -1.96
CA GLU A 341 9.18 -9.03 -1.04
C GLU A 341 9.07 -7.54 -0.69
N ASP A 342 7.86 -7.11 -0.31
CA ASP A 342 7.56 -5.73 0.07
C ASP A 342 8.23 -5.28 1.38
N LEU A 343 8.46 -6.19 2.34
CA LEU A 343 9.23 -5.89 3.55
C LEU A 343 10.71 -5.63 3.24
N TRP A 344 11.34 -6.50 2.44
CA TRP A 344 12.70 -6.29 1.97
C TRP A 344 12.82 -4.95 1.24
N ALA A 345 11.88 -4.64 0.33
CA ALA A 345 11.88 -3.38 -0.40
C ALA A 345 11.80 -2.18 0.55
N SER A 346 10.95 -2.27 1.58
CA SER A 346 10.79 -1.22 2.57
C SER A 346 12.07 -0.95 3.38
N LEU A 347 12.85 -1.98 3.73
CA LEU A 347 14.13 -1.78 4.45
C LEU A 347 15.24 -1.24 3.57
N ASN A 348 15.21 -1.56 2.27
CA ASN A 348 16.27 -1.20 1.32
C ASN A 348 15.98 0.11 0.56
N GLY A 349 14.95 0.87 0.97
CA GLY A 349 14.59 2.14 0.32
C GLY A 349 14.12 1.97 -1.13
N VAL A 350 13.50 0.82 -1.44
CA VAL A 350 12.93 0.51 -2.76
C VAL A 350 11.42 0.77 -2.73
N ILE A 351 10.89 1.39 -3.79
CA ILE A 351 9.43 1.52 -3.97
C ILE A 351 8.87 0.14 -4.34
N SER A 352 7.94 -0.36 -3.53
CA SER A 352 7.28 -1.65 -3.74
C SER A 352 5.92 -1.46 -4.38
N ILE A 353 5.61 -2.30 -5.39
CA ILE A 353 4.30 -2.42 -6.02
C ILE A 353 3.87 -3.88 -5.95
N ALA A 354 2.93 -4.21 -5.05
CA ALA A 354 2.36 -5.54 -4.96
C ALA A 354 1.04 -5.62 -5.76
N PRO A 355 0.96 -6.44 -6.82
CA PRO A 355 -0.28 -6.72 -7.53
C PRO A 355 -1.17 -7.65 -6.70
N LEU A 356 -2.42 -7.26 -6.50
CA LEU A 356 -3.40 -7.97 -5.67
C LEU A 356 -4.71 -8.19 -6.42
N ARG A 357 -5.45 -9.22 -5.99
CA ARG A 357 -6.87 -9.41 -6.29
C ARG A 357 -7.67 -9.21 -4.99
N ALA A 358 -8.83 -8.58 -5.08
CA ALA A 358 -9.77 -8.38 -3.98
C ALA A 358 -10.61 -9.65 -3.71
N SER A 359 -9.93 -10.79 -3.60
CA SER A 359 -10.53 -12.12 -3.43
C SER A 359 -9.74 -12.97 -2.45
N PHE A 360 -10.44 -13.86 -1.73
CA PHE A 360 -9.85 -14.94 -0.95
C PHE A 360 -9.74 -16.22 -1.78
N THR A 361 -9.04 -16.15 -2.93
CA THR A 361 -8.85 -17.35 -3.76
C THR A 361 -8.12 -18.43 -2.96
N ALA A 362 -8.71 -19.62 -2.90
CA ALA A 362 -8.21 -20.73 -2.09
C ALA A 362 -6.85 -21.24 -2.60
N VAL A 363 -6.07 -21.79 -1.66
CA VAL A 363 -4.88 -22.58 -1.99
C VAL A 363 -5.31 -23.93 -2.51
N ASP A 364 -4.69 -24.42 -3.59
CA ASP A 364 -4.93 -25.78 -4.09
C ASP A 364 -4.55 -26.79 -2.99
N VAL A 365 -5.55 -27.55 -2.53
CA VAL A 365 -5.45 -28.52 -1.43
C VAL A 365 -5.36 -29.96 -1.93
N HIS A 366 -5.24 -30.17 -3.24
CA HIS A 366 -5.02 -31.50 -3.79
C HIS A 366 -3.55 -31.92 -3.55
N LYS A 367 -3.39 -32.91 -2.68
CA LYS A 367 -2.11 -33.59 -2.40
C LYS A 367 -1.76 -34.62 -3.45
#